data_AF-A0A537ER49-F1
#
_entry.id   AF-A0A537ER49-F1
#
_cell.length_a   1.000
_cell.length_b   1.000
_cell.length_c   1.000
_cell.angle_alpha   90.00
_cell.angle_beta   90.00
_cell.angle_gamma   90.00
#
_symmetry.space_group_name_H-M   'P 1'
#
loop_
_entity.id
_entity.type
_entity.pdbx_description
1 polymer ?
#
loop_
_entity_poly.entity_id
_entity_poly.type
_entity_poly.pdbx_seq_one_letter_code
_entity_poly.pdbx_strand_id
1 'polypeptide(L)'
;MDKSNFTSFEESLLLLTGVKSQLEAAVKSLTGKDRGEDEDLQWTVSNHIQILLCSFLDEWKIFQSLGKDTAIRDTLEITSPALRRIRSWTGLTRIRSTLLAHGQRKIDGKPAWTWDVFNSNKSPTAYGETILLGQLAILVIRETLKRHYGDYHHAAQRLSQLYIPIKGQGLRTVGEANAVLNSIRAEMSEIAERISCLNNEPAKKRYLP
;
A
#
# COMPACT_ATOMS: atom_id res chain seq x y z
N MET A 1 -22.41 -12.70 14.53
CA MET A 1 -20.98 -12.43 14.71
C MET A 1 -20.90 -11.27 15.68
N ASP A 2 -20.83 -11.57 16.97
CA ASP A 2 -20.92 -10.55 18.02
C ASP A 2 -19.52 -10.25 18.58
N LYS A 3 -19.28 -8.95 18.75
CA LYS A 3 -18.21 -8.20 19.46
C LYS A 3 -16.75 -8.60 19.22
N SER A 4 -15.99 -7.64 18.68
CA SER A 4 -14.53 -7.66 18.61
C SER A 4 -13.89 -8.20 19.90
N ASN A 5 -12.95 -9.13 19.77
CA ASN A 5 -12.13 -9.65 20.87
C ASN A 5 -11.20 -8.58 21.49
N PHE A 6 -11.26 -7.36 20.99
CA PHE A 6 -10.40 -6.24 21.31
C PHE A 6 -11.22 -4.98 21.56
N THR A 7 -10.77 -4.13 22.47
CA THR A 7 -11.30 -2.77 22.58
C THR A 7 -10.86 -1.94 21.38
N SER A 8 -11.57 -0.85 21.05
CA SER A 8 -11.16 0.05 19.96
C SER A 8 -9.75 0.62 20.15
N PHE A 9 -9.30 0.75 21.40
CA PHE A 9 -7.93 1.15 21.71
C PHE A 9 -6.92 0.06 21.35
N GLU A 10 -7.17 -1.18 21.77
CA GLU A 10 -6.33 -2.33 21.46
C GLU A 10 -6.27 -2.60 19.94
N GLU A 11 -7.40 -2.53 19.26
CA GLU A 11 -7.47 -2.63 17.79
C GLU A 11 -6.58 -1.59 17.13
N SER A 12 -6.65 -0.33 17.59
CA SER A 12 -5.84 0.75 17.05
C SER A 12 -4.34 0.49 17.23
N LEU A 13 -3.91 0.02 18.42
CA LEU A 13 -2.50 -0.34 18.67
C LEU A 13 -2.01 -1.49 17.77
N LEU A 14 -2.85 -2.51 17.55
CA LEU A 14 -2.54 -3.64 16.67
C LEU A 14 -2.44 -3.20 15.20
N LEU A 15 -3.40 -2.39 14.73
CA LEU A 15 -3.41 -1.87 13.36
C LEU A 15 -2.23 -0.94 13.10
N LEU A 16 -1.93 -0.02 14.03
CA LEU A 16 -0.74 0.84 13.95
C LEU A 16 0.54 -0.01 13.87
N THR A 17 0.64 -1.10 14.63
CA THR A 17 1.78 -2.03 14.55
C THR A 17 1.89 -2.68 13.18
N GLY A 18 0.77 -3.11 12.59
CA GLY A 18 0.73 -3.67 11.23
C GLY A 18 1.18 -2.67 10.16
N VAL A 19 0.75 -1.41 10.28
CA VAL A 19 1.17 -0.33 9.38
C VAL A 19 2.65 0.00 9.57
N LYS A 20 3.14 0.04 10.81
CA LYS A 20 4.57 0.27 11.12
C LYS A 20 5.45 -0.78 10.46
N SER A 21 5.13 -2.08 10.61
CA SER A 21 5.93 -3.15 10.01
C SER A 21 6.05 -3.03 8.49
N GLN A 22 4.96 -2.65 7.82
CA GLN A 22 4.96 -2.40 6.37
C GLN A 22 5.78 -1.17 6.00
N LEU A 23 5.64 -0.07 6.76
CA LEU A 23 6.44 1.15 6.55
C LEU A 23 7.92 0.88 6.74
N GLU A 24 8.32 0.14 7.79
CA GLU A 24 9.71 -0.22 8.04
C GLU A 24 10.30 -1.05 6.88
N ALA A 25 9.55 -2.03 6.37
CA ALA A 25 9.97 -2.82 5.21
C ALA A 25 10.11 -1.97 3.94
N ALA A 26 9.15 -1.08 3.68
CA ALA A 26 9.17 -0.21 2.51
C ALA A 26 10.32 0.80 2.56
N VAL A 27 10.49 1.49 3.69
CA VAL A 27 11.60 2.45 3.90
C VAL A 27 12.94 1.74 3.79
N LYS A 28 13.11 0.58 4.43
CA LYS A 28 14.35 -0.21 4.35
C LYS A 28 14.69 -0.61 2.91
N SER A 29 13.68 -0.89 2.09
CA SER A 29 13.88 -1.27 0.68
C SER A 29 14.48 -0.14 -0.14
N LEU A 30 14.20 1.12 0.21
CA LEU A 30 14.73 2.31 -0.45
C LEU A 30 16.06 2.81 0.12
N THR A 31 16.36 2.51 1.38
CA THR A 31 17.60 2.96 2.04
C THR A 31 18.75 1.94 1.98
N GLY A 32 18.57 0.83 1.27
CA GLY A 32 19.65 -0.15 1.05
C GLY A 32 20.72 0.39 0.11
N LYS A 33 22.00 0.01 0.34
CA LYS A 33 23.09 0.31 -0.61
C LYS A 33 22.69 -0.14 -2.02
N ASP A 34 22.92 0.72 -3.00
CA ASP A 34 22.67 0.52 -4.44
C ASP A 34 21.20 0.42 -4.87
N ARG A 35 20.23 0.52 -3.94
CA ARG A 35 18.78 0.49 -4.26
C ARG A 35 18.15 1.86 -4.40
N GLY A 36 18.83 2.88 -3.86
CA GLY A 36 18.39 4.26 -3.92
C GLY A 36 18.54 4.90 -5.30
N GLU A 37 19.08 4.20 -6.30
CA GLU A 37 19.26 4.70 -7.69
C GLU A 37 18.33 4.01 -8.70
N ASP A 38 17.64 2.94 -8.29
CA ASP A 38 16.64 2.26 -9.12
C ASP A 38 15.35 3.09 -9.15
N GLU A 39 15.12 3.80 -10.26
CA GLU A 39 13.96 4.70 -10.43
C GLU A 39 12.62 3.96 -10.38
N ASP A 40 12.54 2.73 -10.91
CA ASP A 40 11.32 1.93 -10.90
C ASP A 40 10.99 1.46 -9.48
N LEU A 41 12.01 1.06 -8.72
CA LEU A 41 11.88 0.73 -7.31
C LEU A 41 11.50 1.97 -6.48
N GLN A 42 12.17 3.11 -6.71
CA GLN A 42 11.84 4.37 -6.06
C GLN A 42 10.38 4.74 -6.29
N TRP A 43 9.93 4.73 -7.54
CA TRP A 43 8.57 5.04 -7.93
C TRP A 43 7.56 4.11 -7.24
N THR A 44 7.77 2.81 -7.37
CA THR A 44 6.84 1.79 -6.87
C THR A 44 6.74 1.81 -5.34
N VAL A 45 7.88 1.85 -4.65
CA VAL A 45 7.90 1.81 -3.19
C VAL A 45 7.49 3.16 -2.60
N SER A 46 7.82 4.29 -3.22
CA SER A 46 7.33 5.61 -2.77
C SER A 46 5.81 5.69 -2.82
N ASN A 47 5.20 5.19 -3.90
CA ASN A 47 3.74 5.09 -4.01
C ASN A 47 3.15 4.19 -2.91
N HIS A 48 3.79 3.07 -2.62
CA HIS A 48 3.37 2.20 -1.51
C HIS A 48 3.47 2.91 -0.15
N ILE A 49 4.55 3.64 0.12
CA ILE A 49 4.70 4.44 1.35
C ILE A 49 3.59 5.48 1.46
N GLN A 50 3.21 6.16 0.38
CA GLN A 50 2.11 7.13 0.39
C GLN A 50 0.75 6.48 0.73
N ILE A 51 0.49 5.26 0.24
CA ILE A 51 -0.69 4.48 0.65
C ILE A 51 -0.65 4.20 2.15
N LEU A 52 0.48 3.69 2.65
CA LEU A 52 0.65 3.37 4.06
C LEU A 52 0.54 4.61 4.97
N LEU A 53 1.03 5.77 4.53
CA LEU A 53 0.86 7.04 5.23
C LEU A 53 -0.61 7.43 5.35
N CYS A 54 -1.40 7.22 4.30
CA CYS A 54 -2.83 7.47 4.37
C CYS A 54 -3.52 6.49 5.32
N SER A 55 -3.17 5.20 5.28
CA SER A 55 -3.68 4.19 6.24
C SER A 55 -3.32 4.56 7.68
N PHE A 56 -2.07 4.99 7.92
CA PHE A 56 -1.64 5.52 9.21
C PHE A 56 -2.48 6.73 9.63
N LEU A 57 -2.69 7.71 8.75
CA LEU A 57 -3.47 8.91 9.08
C LEU A 57 -4.94 8.60 9.36
N ASP A 58 -5.52 7.63 8.66
CA ASP A 58 -6.90 7.19 8.88
C ASP A 58 -7.03 6.47 10.23
N GLU A 59 -6.11 5.54 10.55
CA GLU A 59 -6.06 4.89 11.87
C GLU A 59 -5.76 5.90 13.00
N TRP A 60 -4.87 6.86 12.75
CA TRP A 60 -4.51 7.86 13.75
C TRP A 60 -5.69 8.78 14.11
N LYS A 61 -6.62 9.03 13.19
CA LYS A 61 -7.87 9.76 13.52
C LYS A 61 -8.72 8.96 14.52
N ILE A 62 -8.77 7.64 14.37
CA ILE A 62 -9.48 6.75 15.30
C ILE A 62 -8.79 6.81 16.67
N PHE A 63 -7.46 6.61 16.72
CA PHE A 63 -6.67 6.73 17.94
C PHE A 63 -6.89 8.07 18.65
N GLN A 64 -6.88 9.17 17.90
CA GLN A 64 -7.13 10.52 18.42
C GLN A 64 -8.52 10.69 19.04
N SER A 65 -9.55 10.04 18.48
CA SER A 65 -10.91 10.10 19.01
C SER A 65 -11.04 9.51 20.42
N LEU A 66 -10.07 8.68 20.82
CA LEU A 66 -9.97 8.06 22.15
C LEU A 66 -9.31 8.98 23.19
N GLY A 67 -8.88 10.20 22.82
CA GLY A 67 -8.12 11.14 23.65
C GLY A 67 -8.83 11.73 24.88
N LYS A 68 -9.98 11.16 25.28
CA LYS A 68 -10.57 11.44 26.61
C LYS A 68 -9.71 10.86 27.73
N ASP A 69 -9.00 9.76 27.46
CA ASP A 69 -8.00 9.20 28.36
C ASP A 69 -6.76 10.11 28.43
N THR A 70 -6.30 10.41 29.64
CA THR A 70 -5.17 11.30 29.87
C THR A 70 -3.85 10.75 29.31
N ALA A 71 -3.61 9.44 29.42
CA ALA A 71 -2.41 8.81 28.89
C ALA A 71 -2.36 8.88 27.36
N ILE A 72 -3.52 8.70 26.71
CA ILE A 72 -3.66 8.86 25.25
C ILE A 72 -3.40 10.31 24.87
N ARG A 73 -4.00 11.28 25.57
CA ARG A 73 -3.82 12.71 25.30
C ARG A 73 -2.35 13.13 25.38
N ASP A 74 -1.61 12.67 26.38
CA ASP A 74 -0.18 12.95 26.50
C ASP A 74 0.61 12.37 25.32
N THR A 75 0.25 11.15 24.87
CA THR A 75 0.84 10.56 23.67
C THR A 75 0.57 11.40 22.41
N LEU A 76 -0.64 11.95 22.28
CA LEU A 76 -0.99 12.85 21.16
C LEU A 76 -0.17 14.14 21.16
N GLU A 77 0.10 14.69 22.34
CA GLU A 77 0.93 15.89 22.50
C GLU A 77 2.38 15.63 22.11
N ILE A 78 2.98 14.56 22.65
CA ILE A 78 4.37 14.14 22.39
C ILE A 78 4.60 13.89 20.89
N THR A 79 3.65 13.21 20.24
CA THR A 79 3.76 12.85 18.82
C THR A 79 3.37 14.00 17.87
N SER A 80 2.84 15.10 18.41
CA SER A 80 2.34 16.23 17.62
C SER A 80 3.35 16.86 16.65
N PRO A 81 4.67 16.98 16.94
CA PRO A 81 5.61 17.58 16.00
C PRO A 81 5.74 16.79 14.70
N ALA A 82 5.86 15.46 14.80
CA ALA A 82 5.93 14.58 13.63
C ALA A 82 4.62 14.60 12.83
N LEU A 83 3.47 14.56 13.53
CA LEU A 83 2.16 14.65 12.89
C LEU A 83 1.94 15.97 12.16
N ARG A 84 2.41 17.11 12.71
CA ARG A 84 2.33 18.40 12.03
C ARG A 84 3.09 18.37 10.70
N ARG A 85 4.28 17.75 10.66
CA ARG A 85 5.03 17.61 9.41
C ARG A 85 4.28 16.75 8.39
N ILE A 86 3.74 15.61 8.82
CA ILE A 86 2.97 14.72 7.92
C ILE A 86 1.72 15.43 7.39
N ARG A 87 0.94 16.05 8.27
CA ARG A 87 -0.32 16.74 7.92
C ARG A 87 -0.13 18.02 7.12
N SER A 88 1.09 18.55 7.06
CA SER A 88 1.40 19.69 6.19
C SER A 88 1.21 19.36 4.70
N TRP A 89 1.20 18.06 4.34
CA TRP A 89 0.95 17.53 3.01
C TRP A 89 -0.52 17.15 2.81
N THR A 90 -1.36 18.13 2.49
CA THR A 90 -2.81 17.96 2.37
C THR A 90 -3.25 17.17 1.12
N GLY A 91 -2.34 16.93 0.18
CA GLY A 91 -2.60 16.22 -1.08
C GLY A 91 -2.55 14.69 -1.01
N LEU A 92 -2.02 14.11 0.08
CA LEU A 92 -1.76 12.66 0.19
C LEU A 92 -3.01 11.81 -0.10
N THR A 93 -4.15 12.15 0.50
CA THR A 93 -5.41 11.40 0.32
C THR A 93 -5.90 11.44 -1.12
N ARG A 94 -5.74 12.58 -1.80
CA ARG A 94 -6.20 12.76 -3.19
C ARG A 94 -5.33 12.00 -4.18
N ILE A 95 -4.02 11.90 -3.93
CA ILE A 95 -3.14 11.06 -4.73
C ILE A 95 -3.45 9.58 -4.55
N ARG A 96 -3.66 9.12 -3.30
CA ARG A 96 -4.11 7.76 -3.03
C ARG A 96 -5.37 7.43 -3.82
N SER A 97 -6.40 8.26 -3.73
CA SER A 97 -7.69 7.99 -4.37
C SER A 97 -7.64 8.10 -5.90
N THR A 98 -6.78 8.94 -6.46
CA THR A 98 -6.79 9.24 -7.91
C THR A 98 -5.78 8.42 -8.70
N LEU A 99 -4.53 8.33 -8.23
CA LEU A 99 -3.46 7.66 -8.95
C LEU A 99 -3.27 6.21 -8.51
N LEU A 100 -3.33 5.97 -7.20
CA LEU A 100 -2.89 4.70 -6.62
C LEU A 100 -4.02 3.66 -6.55
N ALA A 101 -5.27 4.09 -6.38
CA ALA A 101 -6.42 3.20 -6.29
C ALA A 101 -7.05 2.83 -7.65
N HIS A 102 -6.89 3.66 -8.68
CA HIS A 102 -7.64 3.54 -9.93
C HIS A 102 -6.77 3.49 -11.20
N GLY A 103 -5.46 3.26 -11.06
CA GLY A 103 -4.57 2.97 -12.19
C GLY A 103 -4.59 4.07 -13.27
N GLN A 104 -4.44 5.34 -12.86
CA GLN A 104 -4.47 6.52 -13.74
C GLN A 104 -5.83 6.80 -14.42
N ARG A 105 -6.95 6.37 -13.83
CA ARG A 105 -8.29 6.83 -14.24
C ARG A 105 -9.04 7.45 -13.07
N LYS A 106 -9.85 8.46 -13.39
CA LYS A 106 -10.83 9.04 -12.47
C LYS A 106 -12.07 8.14 -12.41
N ILE A 107 -12.91 8.37 -11.40
CA ILE A 107 -14.19 7.67 -11.22
C ILE A 107 -15.12 7.85 -12.44
N ASP A 108 -15.02 8.97 -13.15
CA ASP A 108 -15.77 9.25 -14.38
C ASP A 108 -15.17 8.57 -15.65
N GLY A 109 -14.18 7.70 -15.48
CA GLY A 109 -13.52 6.95 -16.55
C GLY A 109 -12.46 7.74 -17.32
N LYS A 110 -12.32 9.06 -17.07
CA LYS A 110 -11.31 9.89 -17.75
C LYS A 110 -9.91 9.58 -17.25
N PRO A 111 -8.87 9.80 -18.07
CA PRO A 111 -7.49 9.72 -17.62
C PRO A 111 -7.23 10.65 -16.44
N ALA A 112 -6.47 10.14 -15.47
CA ALA A 112 -5.87 10.90 -14.39
C ALA A 112 -4.36 10.93 -14.64
N TRP A 113 -3.89 11.95 -15.34
CA TRP A 113 -2.46 12.10 -15.61
C TRP A 113 -1.70 12.40 -14.33
N THR A 114 -0.58 11.70 -14.15
CA THR A 114 0.28 11.80 -12.98
C THR A 114 0.70 13.25 -12.69
N TRP A 115 1.15 13.99 -13.70
CA TRP A 115 1.58 15.38 -13.55
C TRP A 115 0.44 16.30 -13.10
N ASP A 116 -0.78 16.12 -13.61
CA ASP A 116 -1.93 16.93 -13.21
C ASP A 116 -2.25 16.71 -11.73
N VAL A 117 -2.18 15.47 -11.25
CA VAL A 117 -2.49 15.15 -9.86
C VAL A 117 -1.39 15.63 -8.91
N PHE A 118 -0.11 15.43 -9.24
CA PHE A 118 0.98 15.90 -8.39
C PHE A 118 1.13 17.42 -8.39
N ASN A 119 0.95 18.10 -9.54
CA ASN A 119 1.08 19.56 -9.62
C ASN A 119 -0.09 20.31 -8.99
N SER A 120 -1.28 19.71 -8.96
CA SER A 120 -2.48 20.34 -8.38
C SER A 120 -2.69 20.06 -6.89
N ASN A 121 -1.85 19.21 -6.29
CA ASN A 121 -2.01 18.81 -4.89
C ASN A 121 -0.70 18.98 -4.13
N LYS A 122 -0.79 19.45 -2.89
CA LYS A 122 0.36 19.58 -2.01
C LYS A 122 0.80 18.19 -1.53
N SER A 123 1.70 17.56 -2.28
CA SER A 123 2.21 16.20 -2.02
C SER A 123 3.71 16.09 -2.21
N PRO A 124 4.39 15.19 -1.48
CA PRO A 124 5.77 14.84 -1.78
C PRO A 124 5.88 14.25 -3.21
N THR A 125 6.75 14.85 -4.01
CA THR A 125 7.23 14.32 -5.29
C THR A 125 8.68 13.85 -5.20
N ALA A 126 9.46 14.42 -4.27
CA ALA A 126 10.81 13.98 -3.98
C ALA A 126 10.81 12.69 -3.14
N TYR A 127 11.61 11.70 -3.55
CA TYR A 127 11.72 10.43 -2.85
C TYR A 127 12.17 10.62 -1.38
N GLY A 128 13.12 11.53 -1.14
CA GLY A 128 13.65 11.80 0.20
C GLY A 128 12.58 12.31 1.17
N GLU A 129 11.64 13.13 0.68
CA GLU A 129 10.50 13.56 1.48
C GLU A 129 9.56 12.38 1.79
N THR A 130 9.32 11.49 0.82
CA THR A 130 8.49 10.30 1.05
C THR A 130 9.11 9.37 2.11
N ILE A 131 10.42 9.17 2.07
CA ILE A 131 11.17 8.42 3.09
C ILE A 131 11.04 9.09 4.46
N LEU A 132 11.26 10.41 4.53
CA LEU A 132 11.14 11.16 5.79
C LEU A 132 9.75 11.00 6.40
N LEU A 133 8.69 11.15 5.60
CA LEU A 133 7.32 10.99 6.08
C LEU A 133 7.04 9.58 6.60
N GLY A 134 7.52 8.55 5.89
CA GLY A 134 7.46 7.17 6.36
C GLY A 134 8.17 6.98 7.70
N GLN A 135 9.38 7.51 7.85
CA GLN A 135 10.14 7.47 9.10
C GLN A 135 9.44 8.21 10.25
N LEU A 136 8.82 9.35 9.97
CA LEU A 136 8.05 10.10 10.98
C LEU A 136 6.81 9.32 11.44
N ALA A 137 6.10 8.66 10.54
CA ALA A 137 4.98 7.80 10.92
C ALA A 137 5.44 6.61 11.76
N ILE A 138 6.55 5.96 11.40
CA ILE A 138 7.18 4.90 12.21
C ILE A 138 7.53 5.43 13.61
N LEU A 139 8.13 6.61 13.71
CA LEU A 139 8.50 7.23 14.97
C LEU A 139 7.27 7.48 15.86
N VAL A 140 6.22 8.06 15.29
CA VAL A 140 4.95 8.28 16.01
C VAL A 140 4.40 6.96 16.55
N ILE A 141 4.32 5.92 15.71
CA ILE A 141 3.80 4.62 16.14
C ILE A 141 4.69 4.01 17.23
N ARG A 142 6.01 4.09 17.11
CA ARG A 142 6.94 3.56 18.12
C ARG A 142 6.75 4.21 19.48
N GLU A 143 6.62 5.53 19.53
CA GLU A 143 6.36 6.24 20.79
C GLU A 143 4.99 5.88 21.38
N THR A 144 3.95 5.74 20.54
CA THR A 144 2.64 5.26 20.98
C THR A 144 2.72 3.86 21.59
N LEU A 145 3.33 2.90 20.89
CA LEU A 145 3.45 1.52 21.38
C LEU A 145 4.30 1.42 22.65
N LYS A 146 5.33 2.25 22.78
CA LYS A 146 6.16 2.30 23.98
C LYS A 146 5.38 2.80 25.19
N ARG A 147 4.59 3.85 25.03
CA ARG A 147 3.79 4.44 26.11
C ARG A 147 2.60 3.57 26.53
N HIS A 148 2.06 2.80 25.58
CA HIS A 148 0.93 1.89 25.79
C HIS A 148 1.36 0.42 25.68
N TYR A 149 2.58 0.12 26.14
CA TYR A 149 3.19 -1.20 25.95
C TYR A 149 2.38 -2.32 26.61
N GLY A 150 1.85 -2.09 27.81
CA GLY A 150 1.02 -3.09 28.50
C GLY A 150 -0.21 -3.48 27.68
N ASP A 151 -1.00 -2.49 27.26
CA ASP A 151 -2.21 -2.69 26.45
C ASP A 151 -1.89 -3.37 25.12
N TYR A 152 -0.87 -2.87 24.43
CA TYR A 152 -0.40 -3.47 23.18
C TYR A 152 0.06 -4.91 23.37
N HIS A 153 0.87 -5.19 24.40
CA HIS A 153 1.43 -6.51 24.64
C HIS A 153 0.32 -7.53 24.94
N HIS A 154 -0.65 -7.18 25.78
CA HIS A 154 -1.80 -8.02 26.07
C HIS A 154 -2.70 -8.25 24.85
N ALA A 155 -2.91 -7.22 24.02
CA ALA A 155 -3.65 -7.36 22.77
C ALA A 155 -2.90 -8.27 21.79
N ALA A 156 -1.59 -8.09 21.62
CA ALA A 156 -0.76 -8.90 20.72
C ALA A 156 -0.72 -10.38 21.15
N GLN A 157 -0.63 -10.64 22.46
CA GLN A 157 -0.68 -11.99 23.00
C GLN A 157 -2.02 -12.67 22.67
N ARG A 158 -3.15 -11.99 22.88
CA ARG A 158 -4.47 -12.51 22.49
C ARG A 158 -4.57 -12.74 20.98
N LEU A 159 -4.08 -11.80 20.17
CA LEU A 159 -4.08 -11.96 18.71
C LEU A 159 -3.29 -13.19 18.27
N SER A 160 -2.14 -13.48 18.90
CA SER A 160 -1.34 -14.67 18.60
C SER A 160 -2.06 -15.99 18.91
N GLN A 161 -2.98 -16.00 19.88
CA GLN A 161 -3.80 -17.15 20.23
C GLN A 161 -4.96 -17.37 19.25
N LEU A 162 -5.38 -16.32 18.54
CA LEU A 162 -6.41 -16.37 17.50
C LEU A 162 -5.87 -16.84 16.15
N TYR A 163 -4.74 -17.55 16.11
CA TYR A 163 -4.11 -17.98 14.85
C TYR A 163 -5.10 -18.75 13.96
N ILE A 164 -5.52 -18.09 12.88
CA ILE A 164 -6.28 -18.71 11.80
C ILE A 164 -5.28 -18.95 10.67
N PRO A 165 -4.88 -20.20 10.38
CA PRO A 165 -3.94 -20.47 9.29
C PRO A 165 -4.53 -20.00 7.97
N ILE A 166 -3.86 -19.05 7.33
CA ILE A 166 -4.20 -18.66 5.96
C ILE A 166 -3.73 -19.78 5.05
N LYS A 167 -4.67 -20.46 4.39
CA LYS A 167 -4.34 -21.45 3.38
C LYS A 167 -3.59 -20.74 2.25
N GLY A 168 -2.32 -21.08 2.06
CA GLY A 168 -1.56 -20.56 0.94
C GLY A 168 -2.25 -20.96 -0.38
N GLN A 169 -2.42 -20.00 -1.28
CA GLN A 169 -2.95 -20.21 -2.63
C GLN A 169 -1.94 -19.71 -3.68
N GLY A 170 -1.97 -20.28 -4.89
CA GLY A 170 -1.14 -19.86 -6.01
C GLY A 170 0.33 -20.31 -5.97
N LEU A 171 1.12 -19.74 -6.88
CA LEU A 171 2.53 -20.03 -7.11
C LEU A 171 3.39 -19.48 -5.95
N ARG A 172 4.45 -20.20 -5.59
CA ARG A 172 5.31 -19.91 -4.43
C ARG A 172 6.66 -19.35 -4.81
N THR A 173 7.13 -19.64 -6.01
CA THR A 173 8.47 -19.28 -6.44
C THR A 173 8.44 -18.56 -7.78
N VAL A 174 9.49 -17.77 -8.03
CA VAL A 174 9.72 -17.15 -9.34
C VAL A 174 9.89 -18.22 -10.43
N GLY A 175 10.48 -19.38 -10.09
CA GLY A 175 10.62 -20.51 -11.00
C GLY A 175 9.27 -21.08 -11.46
N GLU A 176 8.34 -21.32 -10.52
CA GLU A 176 6.97 -21.74 -10.83
C GLU A 176 6.25 -20.70 -11.70
N ALA A 177 6.38 -19.41 -11.37
CA ALA A 177 5.82 -18.31 -12.16
C ALA A 177 6.36 -18.29 -13.59
N ASN A 178 7.66 -18.43 -13.78
CA ASN A 178 8.28 -18.43 -15.10
C ASN A 178 7.87 -19.64 -15.94
N ALA A 179 7.75 -20.83 -15.33
CA ALA A 179 7.29 -22.02 -16.03
C ALA A 179 5.86 -21.85 -16.58
N VAL A 180 4.94 -21.36 -15.74
CA VAL A 180 3.55 -21.07 -16.15
C VAL A 180 3.51 -19.96 -17.21
N LEU A 181 4.27 -18.89 -17.02
CA LEU A 181 4.33 -17.78 -17.98
C LEU A 181 4.80 -18.25 -19.37
N ASN A 182 5.80 -19.11 -19.44
CA ASN A 182 6.31 -19.64 -20.69
C ASN A 182 5.29 -20.56 -21.39
N SER A 183 4.56 -21.39 -20.64
CA SER A 183 3.45 -22.19 -21.20
C SER A 183 2.37 -21.30 -21.82
N ILE A 184 1.92 -20.30 -21.08
CA ILE A 184 0.88 -19.37 -21.55
C ILE A 184 1.36 -18.61 -22.79
N ARG A 185 2.62 -18.16 -22.83
CA ARG A 185 3.19 -17.48 -24.00
C ARG A 185 3.20 -18.37 -25.24
N ALA A 186 3.52 -19.66 -25.09
CA ALA A 186 3.47 -20.61 -26.20
C ALA A 186 2.03 -20.76 -26.72
N GLU A 187 1.07 -20.99 -25.84
CA GLU A 187 -0.36 -21.09 -26.20
C GLU A 187 -0.88 -19.82 -26.91
N MET A 188 -0.53 -18.63 -26.39
CA MET A 188 -0.90 -17.36 -27.02
C MET A 188 -0.31 -17.23 -28.43
N SER A 189 0.94 -17.68 -28.62
CA SER A 189 1.62 -17.63 -29.92
C SER A 189 0.95 -18.56 -30.93
N GLU A 190 0.61 -19.79 -30.54
CA GLU A 190 -0.13 -20.73 -31.38
C GLU A 190 -1.51 -20.21 -31.78
N ILE A 191 -2.22 -19.52 -30.86
CA ILE A 191 -3.50 -18.89 -31.15
C ILE A 191 -3.32 -17.73 -32.15
N ALA A 192 -2.30 -16.88 -31.94
CA ALA A 192 -2.01 -15.76 -32.83
C ALA A 192 -1.69 -16.23 -34.26
N GLU A 193 -0.86 -17.27 -34.40
CA GLU A 193 -0.54 -17.89 -35.69
C GLU A 193 -1.79 -18.45 -36.38
N ARG A 194 -2.65 -19.15 -35.64
CA ARG A 194 -3.91 -19.70 -36.17
C ARG A 194 -4.84 -18.62 -36.69
N ILE A 195 -5.00 -17.51 -35.95
CA ILE A 195 -5.82 -16.37 -36.37
C ILE A 195 -5.23 -15.73 -37.63
N SER A 196 -3.90 -15.59 -37.70
CA SER A 196 -3.21 -15.06 -38.88
C SER A 196 -3.44 -15.94 -40.12
N CYS A 197 -3.34 -17.27 -39.99
CA CYS A 197 -3.60 -18.21 -41.08
C CYS A 197 -5.05 -18.16 -41.57
N LEU A 198 -6.04 -18.04 -40.67
CA LEU A 198 -7.45 -17.90 -41.02
C LEU A 198 -7.76 -16.59 -41.76
N ASN A 199 -7.10 -15.50 -41.41
CA ASN A 199 -7.27 -14.20 -42.06
C ASN A 199 -6.55 -14.10 -43.42
N ASN A 200 -5.66 -15.05 -43.73
CA ASN A 200 -4.89 -15.09 -44.97
C ASN A 200 -5.44 -16.10 -46.01
N GLU A 201 -6.58 -16.75 -45.77
CA GLU A 201 -7.25 -17.51 -46.83
C GLU A 201 -7.86 -16.54 -47.88
N PRO A 202 -7.43 -16.59 -49.15
CA PRO A 202 -8.07 -15.79 -50.20
C PRO A 202 -9.51 -16.27 -50.34
N ALA A 203 -10.46 -15.32 -50.34
CA ALA A 203 -11.88 -15.57 -50.60
C ALA A 203 -12.01 -16.54 -51.78
N LYS A 204 -12.29 -17.82 -51.49
CA LYS A 204 -12.52 -18.83 -52.53
C LYS A 204 -13.65 -18.32 -53.39
N LYS A 205 -13.28 -17.96 -54.62
CA LYS A 205 -14.11 -17.64 -55.77
C LYS A 205 -15.48 -18.31 -55.64
N ARG A 206 -16.51 -17.53 -55.31
CA ARG A 206 -17.90 -17.86 -55.64
C ARG A 206 -18.02 -17.75 -57.17
N TYR A 207 -17.53 -18.77 -57.88
CA TYR A 207 -18.06 -19.07 -59.19
C TYR A 207 -19.37 -19.79 -58.96
N LEU A 208 -20.48 -19.10 -59.22
CA LEU A 208 -21.73 -19.75 -59.57
C LEU A 208 -21.87 -19.65 -61.10
N PRO A 209 -22.37 -20.71 -61.76
CA PRO A 209 -22.54 -20.80 -63.21
C PRO A 209 -23.57 -19.80 -63.74
#